data_AF-A0AA97G891-F1
#
_entry.id   AF-A0AA97G891-F1
#
_cell.length_a   1.000
_cell.length_b   1.000
_cell.length_c   1.000
_cell.angle_alpha   90.00
_cell.angle_beta   90.00
_cell.angle_gamma   90.00
#
_symmetry.space_group_name_H-M   'P 1'
#
loop_
_entity.id
_entity.type
_entity.pdbx_description
1 polymer ?
#
loop_
_entity_poly.entity_id
_entity_poly.type
_entity_poly.pdbx_seq_one_letter_code
_entity_poly.pdbx_strand_id
1 'polypeptide(L)'
;MAQEGEGTYYVPAQSKWPIIASIGLFTMLLGAGMMMNDMSAGVKDSFAHYVFFGGSLIMAYMIFGWFSNVIEESRKGLYSDQMDRSFRWSMGWFIFSEVMFFAAFFGTLFYIRYFAVPWLAGEGDGASTHEHLWPEFEADWPLMTNPDNETFPGARGVIDPFHLPLLNTLLLVASSITLTIAHHALRKAERTKVKVWMILTLILGFTFLYFQAEEYAEAYNELGLTLSAGIYGSTFFILTGFHGAHVTLGAIMLLIMLIRIYKGHFEPDNHFAFEASSWYWHFVDVVWLGLFIFVYLI
;
A
#
# COMPACT_ATOMS: atom_id res chain seq x y z
N MET A 1 -13.86 -4.77 -48.84
CA MET A 1 -12.82 -4.46 -47.84
C MET A 1 -12.78 -2.95 -47.67
N ALA A 2 -13.61 -2.43 -46.75
CA ALA A 2 -13.56 -1.03 -46.35
C ALA A 2 -12.68 -0.96 -45.09
N GLN A 3 -11.84 0.06 -45.02
CA GLN A 3 -10.90 0.33 -43.92
C GLN A 3 -11.63 0.31 -42.56
N GLU A 4 -11.14 -0.50 -41.63
CA GLU A 4 -11.46 -0.38 -40.20
C GLU A 4 -10.89 0.94 -39.70
N GLY A 5 -11.70 1.99 -39.75
CA GLY A 5 -11.32 3.34 -39.37
C GLY A 5 -10.97 3.43 -37.89
N GLU A 6 -9.90 4.17 -37.58
CA GLU A 6 -9.52 4.55 -36.21
C GLU A 6 -10.74 5.11 -35.47
N GLY A 7 -11.26 4.36 -34.49
CA GLY A 7 -12.40 4.78 -33.68
C GLY A 7 -12.08 6.09 -32.95
N THR A 8 -13.01 7.03 -32.94
CA THR A 8 -12.83 8.31 -32.25
C THR A 8 -12.69 8.11 -30.74
N TYR A 9 -11.76 8.83 -30.12
CA TYR A 9 -11.58 8.81 -28.66
C TYR A 9 -12.84 9.35 -27.97
N TYR A 10 -13.30 8.69 -26.92
CA TYR A 10 -14.45 9.16 -26.16
C TYR A 10 -14.09 10.44 -25.40
N VAL A 11 -14.88 11.50 -25.59
CA VAL A 11 -14.75 12.75 -24.85
C VAL A 11 -15.87 12.79 -23.81
N PRO A 12 -15.56 12.69 -22.51
CA PRO A 12 -16.58 12.72 -21.46
C PRO A 12 -17.24 14.09 -21.35
N ALA A 13 -18.48 14.11 -20.87
CA ALA A 13 -19.17 15.34 -20.51
C ALA A 13 -18.49 16.02 -19.30
N GLN A 14 -18.86 17.27 -19.02
CA GLN A 14 -18.31 18.01 -17.89
C GLN A 14 -18.48 17.24 -16.56
N SER A 15 -17.38 17.07 -15.83
CA SER A 15 -17.35 16.34 -14.56
C SER A 15 -17.10 17.29 -13.38
N LYS A 16 -17.91 17.14 -12.33
CA LYS A 16 -17.75 17.86 -11.05
C LYS A 16 -16.74 17.19 -10.11
N TRP A 17 -16.32 15.95 -10.40
CA TRP A 17 -15.48 15.18 -9.49
C TRP A 17 -14.11 15.83 -9.20
N PRO A 18 -13.41 16.46 -10.16
CA PRO A 18 -12.13 17.10 -9.89
C PRO A 18 -12.20 18.21 -8.84
N ILE A 19 -13.23 19.08 -8.88
CA ILE A 19 -13.35 20.16 -7.89
C ILE A 19 -13.73 19.62 -6.50
N ILE A 20 -14.57 18.59 -6.44
CA ILE A 20 -14.90 17.91 -5.18
C ILE A 20 -13.66 17.23 -4.59
N ALA A 21 -12.82 16.61 -5.44
CA ALA A 21 -11.55 16.01 -5.04
C ALA A 21 -10.61 17.05 -4.43
N SER A 22 -10.44 18.20 -5.08
CA SER A 22 -9.59 19.27 -4.56
C SER A 22 -10.06 19.79 -3.21
N ILE A 23 -11.37 20.01 -3.04
CA ILE A 23 -11.94 20.45 -1.76
C ILE A 23 -11.75 19.37 -0.68
N GLY A 24 -12.10 18.12 -0.99
CA GLY A 24 -11.97 17.00 -0.05
C GLY A 24 -10.53 16.79 0.40
N LEU A 25 -9.59 16.76 -0.54
CA LEU A 25 -8.17 16.56 -0.26
C LEU A 25 -7.59 17.72 0.55
N PHE A 26 -7.89 18.97 0.18
CA PHE A 26 -7.44 20.14 0.93
C PHE A 26 -7.97 20.12 2.37
N THR A 27 -9.27 19.90 2.55
CA THR A 27 -9.88 19.84 3.89
C THR A 27 -9.32 18.69 4.71
N MET A 28 -9.11 17.51 4.11
CA MET A 28 -8.53 16.34 4.78
C MET A 28 -7.11 16.64 5.26
N LEU A 29 -6.24 17.13 4.38
CA LEU A 29 -4.84 17.41 4.74
C LEU A 29 -4.71 18.59 5.71
N LEU A 30 -5.56 19.61 5.59
CA LEU A 30 -5.64 20.69 6.56
C LEU A 30 -6.01 20.15 7.94
N GLY A 31 -7.04 19.30 8.03
CA GLY A 31 -7.46 18.68 9.28
C GLY A 31 -6.35 17.81 9.90
N ALA A 32 -5.63 17.03 9.09
CA ALA A 32 -4.50 16.24 9.54
C ALA A 32 -3.36 17.12 10.11
N GLY A 33 -3.01 18.20 9.41
CA GLY A 33 -2.00 19.16 9.88
C GLY A 33 -2.41 19.86 11.18
N MET A 34 -3.69 20.23 11.31
CA MET A 34 -4.24 20.78 12.56
C MET A 34 -4.13 19.77 13.70
N MET A 35 -4.49 18.50 13.47
CA MET A 35 -4.38 17.43 14.49
C MET A 35 -2.93 17.27 14.99
N MET A 36 -1.95 17.28 14.09
CA MET A 36 -0.54 17.16 14.48
C MET A 36 -0.06 18.35 15.32
N ASN A 37 -0.49 19.57 14.96
CA ASN A 37 -0.17 20.78 15.72
C ASN A 37 -0.82 20.76 17.11
N ASP A 38 -2.08 20.36 17.20
CA ASP A 38 -2.83 20.30 18.45
C ASP A 38 -2.25 19.24 19.39
N MET A 39 -1.87 18.07 18.86
CA MET A 39 -1.16 17.04 19.62
C MET A 39 0.17 17.57 20.17
N SER A 40 0.93 18.31 19.37
CA SER A 40 2.21 18.91 19.79
C SER A 40 2.02 20.01 20.83
N ALA A 41 0.89 20.73 20.79
CA ALA A 41 0.53 21.77 21.74
C ALA A 41 -0.18 21.25 23.01
N GLY A 42 -0.45 19.94 23.10
CA GLY A 42 -1.16 19.33 24.23
C GLY A 42 -2.64 19.67 24.32
N VAL A 43 -3.25 20.09 23.21
CA VAL A 43 -4.69 20.44 23.12
C VAL A 43 -5.51 19.14 23.07
N LYS A 44 -6.37 18.92 24.08
CA LYS A 44 -7.16 17.69 24.21
C LYS A 44 -8.46 17.70 23.41
N ASP A 45 -9.10 18.85 23.28
CA ASP A 45 -10.34 19.03 22.53
C ASP A 45 -10.10 19.99 21.36
N SER A 46 -10.17 19.45 20.15
CA SER A 46 -9.96 20.25 18.94
C SER A 46 -11.01 19.96 17.87
N PHE A 47 -11.37 21.02 17.15
CA PHE A 47 -12.18 20.92 15.95
C PHE A 47 -11.45 20.19 14.80
N ALA A 48 -10.13 20.01 14.89
CA ALA A 48 -9.28 19.40 13.87
C ALA A 48 -9.74 18.01 13.43
N HIS A 49 -10.21 17.17 14.36
CA HIS A 49 -10.74 15.84 14.03
C HIS A 49 -11.97 15.93 13.12
N TYR A 50 -12.88 16.87 13.37
CA TYR A 50 -14.05 17.07 12.51
C TYR A 50 -13.66 17.57 11.13
N VAL A 51 -12.64 18.43 11.03
CA VAL A 51 -12.10 18.88 9.73
C VAL A 51 -11.51 17.69 8.96
N PHE A 52 -10.68 16.87 9.61
CA PHE A 52 -10.07 15.69 9.00
C PHE A 52 -11.12 14.67 8.52
N PHE A 53 -12.05 14.28 9.40
CA PHE A 53 -13.09 13.31 9.04
C PHE A 53 -14.08 13.88 8.04
N GLY A 54 -14.40 15.18 8.11
CA GLY A 54 -15.22 15.86 7.11
C GLY A 54 -14.58 15.82 5.72
N GLY A 55 -13.29 16.17 5.61
CA GLY A 55 -12.53 16.05 4.37
C GLY A 55 -12.44 14.60 3.86
N SER A 56 -12.22 13.64 4.76
CA SER A 56 -12.17 12.21 4.43
C SER A 56 -13.50 11.69 3.88
N LEU A 57 -14.64 12.12 4.43
CA LEU A 57 -15.97 11.78 3.92
C LEU A 57 -16.24 12.39 2.53
N ILE A 58 -15.79 13.62 2.29
CA ILE A 58 -15.88 14.25 0.95
C ILE A 58 -15.04 13.45 -0.06
N MET A 59 -13.84 13.02 0.32
CA MET A 59 -13.00 12.16 -0.53
C MET A 59 -13.65 10.80 -0.80
N ALA A 60 -14.21 10.15 0.22
CA ALA A 60 -14.93 8.88 0.04
C ALA A 60 -16.14 9.04 -0.90
N TYR A 61 -16.92 10.12 -0.75
CA TYR A 61 -18.02 10.46 -1.66
C TYR A 61 -17.53 10.67 -3.10
N MET A 62 -16.42 11.41 -3.27
CA MET A 62 -15.82 11.67 -4.57
C MET A 62 -15.37 10.38 -5.25
N ILE A 63 -14.61 9.53 -4.56
CA ILE A 63 -14.09 8.25 -5.08
C ILE A 63 -15.26 7.35 -5.50
N PHE A 64 -16.25 7.16 -4.61
CA PHE A 64 -17.40 6.33 -4.89
C PHE A 64 -18.21 6.84 -6.09
N GLY A 65 -18.46 8.14 -6.15
CA GLY A 65 -19.20 8.78 -7.23
C GLY A 65 -18.45 8.70 -8.57
N TRP A 66 -17.17 9.07 -8.59
CA TRP A 66 -16.36 9.05 -9.80
C TRP A 66 -16.22 7.64 -10.38
N PHE A 67 -15.89 6.64 -9.57
CA PHE A 67 -15.82 5.26 -10.05
C PHE A 67 -17.19 4.72 -10.48
N SER A 68 -18.29 5.16 -9.87
CA SER A 68 -19.63 4.80 -10.33
C SER A 68 -19.91 5.34 -11.73
N ASN A 69 -19.54 6.59 -12.03
CA ASN A 69 -19.62 7.16 -13.38
C ASN A 69 -18.77 6.38 -14.38
N VAL A 70 -17.51 6.06 -14.02
CA VAL A 70 -16.61 5.27 -14.88
C VAL A 70 -17.19 3.88 -15.19
N ILE A 71 -17.83 3.24 -14.21
CA ILE A 71 -18.51 1.95 -14.40
C ILE A 71 -19.72 2.11 -15.32
N GLU A 72 -20.53 3.14 -15.12
CA GLU A 72 -21.72 3.41 -15.95
C GLU A 72 -21.35 3.68 -17.41
N GLU A 73 -20.35 4.53 -17.66
CA GLU A 73 -19.83 4.84 -18.99
C GLU A 73 -19.28 3.59 -19.70
N SER A 74 -18.53 2.76 -18.96
CA SER A 74 -18.06 1.45 -19.44
C SER A 74 -19.22 0.53 -19.84
N ARG A 75 -20.26 0.44 -19.02
CA ARG A 75 -21.43 -0.43 -19.27
C ARG A 75 -22.32 0.08 -20.41
N LYS A 76 -22.28 1.38 -20.72
CA LYS A 76 -22.92 1.97 -21.91
C LYS A 76 -22.14 1.69 -23.21
N GLY A 77 -20.97 1.04 -23.14
CA GLY A 77 -20.16 0.74 -24.32
C GLY A 77 -19.52 1.99 -24.93
N LEU A 78 -19.33 3.05 -24.14
CA LEU A 78 -18.73 4.31 -24.62
C LEU A 78 -17.22 4.19 -24.87
N TYR A 79 -16.61 3.08 -24.45
CA TYR A 79 -15.17 2.92 -24.43
C TYR A 79 -14.71 2.11 -25.65
N SER A 80 -13.90 2.74 -26.51
CA SER A 80 -13.29 2.09 -27.68
C SER A 80 -12.03 1.29 -27.31
N ASP A 81 -11.58 0.41 -28.19
CA ASP A 81 -10.34 -0.37 -28.00
C ASP A 81 -9.11 0.53 -27.81
N GLN A 82 -9.08 1.70 -28.46
CA GLN A 82 -8.03 2.69 -28.26
C GLN A 82 -8.02 3.23 -26.82
N MET A 83 -9.20 3.45 -26.25
CA MET A 83 -9.31 3.92 -24.87
C MET A 83 -9.01 2.81 -23.86
N ASP A 84 -9.41 1.56 -24.14
CA ASP A 84 -9.02 0.40 -23.32
C ASP A 84 -7.49 0.26 -23.23
N ARG A 85 -6.79 0.36 -24.37
CA ARG A 85 -5.31 0.41 -24.39
C ARG A 85 -4.75 1.55 -23.54
N SER A 86 -5.38 2.73 -23.59
CA SER A 86 -4.94 3.88 -22.80
C SER A 86 -5.12 3.65 -21.31
N PHE A 87 -6.24 3.05 -20.88
CA PHE A 87 -6.43 2.67 -19.48
C PHE A 87 -5.39 1.65 -18.99
N ARG A 88 -5.02 0.68 -19.82
CA ARG A 88 -3.97 -0.30 -19.51
C ARG A 88 -2.61 0.36 -19.32
N TRP A 89 -2.22 1.28 -20.20
CA TRP A 89 -0.99 2.06 -20.04
C TRP A 89 -1.02 2.93 -18.78
N SER A 90 -2.14 3.59 -18.50
CA SER A 90 -2.30 4.37 -17.27
C SER A 90 -2.14 3.52 -16.02
N MET A 91 -2.71 2.32 -15.99
CA MET A 91 -2.53 1.38 -14.87
C MET A 91 -1.07 0.93 -14.75
N GLY A 92 -0.39 0.68 -15.87
CA GLY A 92 1.03 0.35 -15.88
C GLY A 92 1.90 1.47 -15.30
N TRP A 93 1.65 2.72 -15.70
CA TRP A 93 2.36 3.89 -15.17
C TRP A 93 2.05 4.15 -13.69
N PHE A 94 0.81 3.92 -13.26
CA PHE A 94 0.43 3.99 -11.85
C PHE A 94 1.20 2.94 -11.03
N ILE A 95 1.21 1.67 -11.43
CA ILE A 95 2.00 0.64 -10.73
C ILE A 95 3.48 0.99 -10.72
N PHE A 96 4.01 1.49 -11.84
CA PHE A 96 5.41 1.93 -11.90
C PHE A 96 5.72 3.04 -10.89
N SER A 97 4.83 4.04 -10.73
CA SER A 97 5.04 5.07 -9.70
C SER A 97 4.98 4.50 -8.28
N GLU A 98 4.12 3.52 -8.01
CA GLU A 98 4.07 2.86 -6.70
C GLU A 98 5.36 2.04 -6.44
N VAL A 99 5.91 1.37 -7.46
CA VAL A 99 7.21 0.69 -7.36
C VAL A 99 8.32 1.69 -7.01
N MET A 100 8.35 2.86 -7.66
CA MET A 100 9.32 3.91 -7.34
C MET A 100 9.13 4.50 -5.94
N PHE A 101 7.89 4.60 -5.47
CA PHE A 101 7.57 5.00 -4.09
C PHE A 101 8.16 4.02 -3.07
N PHE A 102 7.96 2.71 -3.24
CA PHE A 102 8.58 1.71 -2.37
C PHE A 102 10.11 1.66 -2.52
N ALA A 103 10.63 1.85 -3.73
CA ALA A 103 12.07 1.89 -3.98
C ALA A 103 12.76 3.01 -3.16
N ALA A 104 12.09 4.14 -2.92
CA ALA A 104 12.62 5.19 -2.04
C ALA A 104 12.76 4.72 -0.59
N PHE A 105 11.81 3.96 -0.05
CA PHE A 105 11.90 3.43 1.32
C PHE A 105 12.92 2.30 1.45
N PHE A 106 12.96 1.37 0.49
CA PHE A 106 14.03 0.36 0.45
C PHE A 106 15.41 1.00 0.28
N GLY A 107 15.51 2.04 -0.55
CA GLY A 107 16.72 2.85 -0.71
C GLY A 107 17.13 3.53 0.60
N THR A 108 16.17 4.02 1.37
CA THR A 108 16.40 4.60 2.70
C THR A 108 16.93 3.55 3.67
N LEU A 109 16.29 2.37 3.73
CA LEU A 109 16.74 1.25 4.55
C LEU A 109 18.18 0.83 4.20
N PHE A 110 18.46 0.68 2.90
CA PHE A 110 19.80 0.38 2.41
C PHE A 110 20.81 1.46 2.82
N TYR A 111 20.47 2.72 2.61
CA TYR A 111 21.35 3.83 2.97
C TYR A 111 21.68 3.85 4.46
N ILE A 112 20.69 3.58 5.31
CA ILE A 112 20.88 3.53 6.76
C ILE A 112 21.84 2.40 7.15
N ARG A 113 21.59 1.19 6.65
CA ARG A 113 22.36 -0.01 7.01
C ARG A 113 23.81 0.02 6.55
N TYR A 114 24.04 0.49 5.32
CA TYR A 114 25.35 0.36 4.67
C TYR A 114 26.19 1.63 4.71
N PHE A 115 25.59 2.77 5.05
CA PHE A 115 26.32 4.04 5.14
C PHE A 115 26.10 4.74 6.47
N ALA A 116 24.85 5.10 6.81
CA ALA A 116 24.62 5.98 7.96
C ALA A 116 25.07 5.36 9.30
N VAL A 117 24.72 4.09 9.54
CA VAL A 117 25.10 3.39 10.78
C VAL A 117 26.61 3.16 10.87
N PRO A 118 27.30 2.63 9.85
CA PRO A 118 28.76 2.50 9.89
C PRO A 118 29.51 3.82 10.05
N TRP A 119 29.04 4.91 9.41
CA TRP A 119 29.65 6.23 9.59
C TRP A 119 29.50 6.75 11.03
N LEU A 120 28.37 6.48 11.70
CA LEU A 120 28.19 6.83 13.11
C LEU A 120 29.14 6.04 14.04
N ALA A 121 29.54 4.84 13.64
CA ALA A 121 30.55 4.02 14.32
C ALA A 121 31.99 4.34 13.88
N GLY A 122 32.20 5.43 13.15
CA GLY A 122 33.54 5.94 12.83
C GLY A 122 34.11 5.48 11.49
N GLU A 123 33.34 4.81 10.62
CA GLU A 123 33.82 4.46 9.28
C GLU A 123 34.01 5.73 8.42
N GLY A 124 35.16 5.82 7.74
CA GLY A 124 35.47 6.92 6.82
C GLY A 124 35.56 8.28 7.52
N ASP A 125 34.81 9.26 7.01
CA ASP A 125 34.81 10.63 7.54
C ASP A 125 34.15 10.74 8.93
N GLY A 126 33.51 9.67 9.42
CA GLY A 126 32.84 9.62 10.72
C GLY A 126 33.77 9.48 11.93
N ALA A 127 35.05 9.14 11.72
CA ALA A 127 35.99 8.78 12.80
C ALA A 127 36.06 9.83 13.92
N SER A 128 36.24 11.11 13.58
CA SER A 128 36.32 12.18 14.59
C SER A 128 35.01 12.36 15.36
N THR A 129 33.88 12.19 14.68
CA THR A 129 32.56 12.35 15.29
C THR A 129 32.27 11.20 16.25
N HIS A 130 32.64 9.98 15.88
CA HIS A 130 32.54 8.81 16.73
C HIS A 130 33.38 8.97 18.01
N GLU A 131 34.66 9.33 17.89
CA GLU A 131 35.56 9.53 19.04
C GLU A 131 35.06 10.60 20.02
N HIS A 132 34.39 11.65 19.53
CA HIS A 132 33.97 12.79 20.35
C HIS A 132 32.52 12.69 20.85
N LEU A 133 31.60 12.15 20.06
CA LEU A 133 30.17 12.13 20.39
C LEU A 133 29.68 10.75 20.83
N TRP A 134 30.14 9.68 20.17
CA TRP A 134 29.58 8.34 20.33
C TRP A 134 30.66 7.26 20.49
N PRO A 135 31.64 7.42 21.40
CA PRO A 135 32.83 6.55 21.44
C PRO A 135 32.51 5.08 21.79
N GLU A 136 31.36 4.84 22.42
CA GLU A 136 30.89 3.51 22.81
C GLU A 136 29.87 2.92 21.81
N PHE A 137 29.57 3.63 20.72
CA PHE A 137 28.58 3.17 19.74
C PHE A 137 29.20 2.16 18.78
N GLU A 138 28.64 0.95 18.75
CA GLU A 138 29.01 -0.09 17.78
C GLU A 138 27.96 -0.20 16.69
N ALA A 139 28.41 -0.27 15.43
CA ALA A 139 27.53 -0.49 14.30
C ALA A 139 27.03 -1.93 14.28
N ASP A 140 25.72 -2.11 14.42
CA ASP A 140 25.03 -3.38 14.24
C ASP A 140 23.67 -3.16 13.56
N TRP A 141 23.10 -4.22 12.98
CA TRP A 141 21.76 -4.21 12.44
C TRP A 141 21.01 -5.52 12.74
N PRO A 142 19.75 -5.46 13.24
CA PRO A 142 18.98 -4.26 13.58
C PRO A 142 19.54 -3.43 14.72
N LEU A 143 19.31 -2.11 14.69
CA LEU A 143 19.87 -1.21 15.70
C LEU A 143 19.07 -1.25 17.00
N MET A 144 19.49 -2.13 17.91
CA MET A 144 18.85 -2.35 19.22
C MET A 144 19.34 -1.37 20.30
N THR A 145 20.53 -0.83 20.13
CA THR A 145 21.10 0.22 20.98
C THR A 145 21.45 1.41 20.09
N ASN A 146 20.72 2.53 20.25
CA ASN A 146 21.00 3.75 19.50
C ASN A 146 22.18 4.52 20.12
N PRO A 147 22.84 5.44 19.39
CA PRO A 147 23.91 6.27 19.94
C PRO A 147 23.51 7.03 21.21
N ASP A 148 22.28 7.55 21.24
CA ASP A 148 21.61 8.06 22.45
C ASP A 148 20.36 7.22 22.73
N ASN A 149 20.56 6.12 23.47
CA ASN A 149 19.49 5.20 23.82
C ASN A 149 18.59 5.69 24.96
N GLU A 150 18.96 6.77 25.65
CA GLU A 150 18.11 7.40 26.69
C GLU A 150 17.00 8.21 26.04
N THR A 151 17.34 9.00 25.01
CA THR A 151 16.37 9.80 24.25
C THR A 151 15.64 8.97 23.20
N PHE A 152 16.35 8.06 22.53
CA PHE A 152 15.81 7.21 21.46
C PHE A 152 15.99 5.73 21.84
N PRO A 153 15.11 5.19 22.70
CA PRO A 153 15.23 3.80 23.13
C PRO A 153 15.11 2.86 21.94
N GLY A 154 16.03 1.90 21.80
CA GLY A 154 15.91 0.84 20.81
C GLY A 154 14.88 -0.23 21.18
N ALA A 155 14.60 -1.12 20.24
CA ALA A 155 13.73 -2.27 20.50
C ALA A 155 14.41 -3.27 21.45
N ARG A 156 13.61 -4.07 22.17
CA ARG A 156 14.09 -5.15 23.05
C ARG A 156 14.30 -6.47 22.30
N GLY A 157 13.65 -6.65 21.15
CA GLY A 157 13.79 -7.83 20.31
C GLY A 157 13.40 -7.57 18.86
N VAL A 158 13.59 -8.59 18.03
CA VAL A 158 13.24 -8.60 16.60
C VAL A 158 12.09 -9.58 16.37
N ILE A 159 11.29 -9.33 15.34
CA ILE A 159 10.23 -10.25 14.93
C ILE A 159 10.88 -11.51 14.34
N ASP A 160 10.43 -12.69 14.76
CA ASP A 160 10.92 -13.94 14.17
C ASP A 160 10.38 -14.11 12.73
N PRO A 161 11.25 -14.12 11.71
CA PRO A 161 10.82 -14.24 10.31
C PRO A 161 10.07 -15.54 10.00
N PHE A 162 10.30 -16.63 10.75
CA PHE A 162 9.76 -17.95 10.43
C PHE A 162 8.40 -18.24 11.08
N HIS A 163 7.87 -17.31 11.88
CA HIS A 163 6.53 -17.41 12.47
C HIS A 163 5.50 -16.62 11.63
N LEU A 164 5.02 -15.48 12.13
CA LEU A 164 3.98 -14.68 11.48
C LEU A 164 4.40 -14.15 10.08
N PRO A 165 5.63 -13.65 9.86
CA PRO A 165 6.02 -13.14 8.54
C PRO A 165 6.03 -14.22 7.46
N LEU A 166 6.51 -15.43 7.76
CA LEU A 166 6.47 -16.56 6.83
C LEU A 166 5.02 -17.00 6.55
N LEU A 167 4.17 -17.07 7.59
CA LEU A 167 2.75 -17.37 7.40
C LEU A 167 2.09 -16.34 6.47
N ASN A 168 2.33 -15.05 6.72
CA ASN A 168 1.82 -13.95 5.89
C ASN A 168 2.32 -14.02 4.44
N THR A 169 3.57 -14.44 4.24
CA THR A 169 4.13 -14.72 2.91
C THR A 169 3.36 -15.83 2.20
N LEU A 170 3.10 -16.94 2.89
CA LEU A 170 2.33 -18.05 2.32
C LEU A 170 0.89 -17.63 2.00
N LEU A 171 0.26 -16.82 2.86
CA LEU A 171 -1.10 -16.30 2.65
C LEU A 171 -1.19 -15.41 1.41
N LEU A 172 -0.28 -14.44 1.24
CA LEU A 172 -0.31 -13.55 0.08
C LEU A 172 0.02 -14.27 -1.23
N VAL A 173 1.07 -15.11 -1.25
CA VAL A 173 1.41 -15.89 -2.44
C VAL A 173 0.25 -16.83 -2.82
N ALA A 174 -0.37 -17.49 -1.84
CA ALA A 174 -1.56 -18.30 -2.09
C ALA A 174 -2.72 -17.44 -2.65
N SER A 175 -2.95 -16.25 -2.12
CA SER A 175 -4.01 -15.35 -2.59
C SER A 175 -3.79 -14.90 -4.05
N SER A 176 -2.54 -14.69 -4.46
CA SER A 176 -2.16 -14.39 -5.85
C SER A 176 -2.42 -15.56 -6.78
N ILE A 177 -2.12 -16.79 -6.34
CA ILE A 177 -2.42 -18.01 -7.11
C ILE A 177 -3.93 -18.16 -7.28
N THR A 178 -4.71 -18.00 -6.21
CA THR A 178 -6.18 -18.11 -6.28
C THR A 178 -6.79 -17.02 -7.17
N LEU A 179 -6.22 -15.81 -7.16
CA LEU A 179 -6.65 -14.71 -8.04
C LEU A 179 -6.36 -15.01 -9.50
N THR A 180 -5.19 -15.60 -9.78
CA THR A 180 -4.81 -16.03 -11.12
C THR A 180 -5.78 -17.10 -11.63
N ILE A 181 -6.17 -18.06 -10.79
CA ILE A 181 -7.17 -19.07 -11.16
C ILE A 181 -8.53 -18.41 -11.44
N ALA A 182 -8.95 -17.44 -10.62
CA ALA A 182 -10.17 -16.67 -10.85
C ALA A 182 -10.13 -15.94 -12.20
N HIS A 183 -9.00 -15.35 -12.57
CA HIS A 183 -8.83 -14.67 -13.86
C HIS A 183 -8.98 -15.65 -15.03
N HIS A 184 -8.33 -16.82 -14.98
CA HIS A 184 -8.46 -17.84 -16.01
C HIS A 184 -9.91 -18.35 -16.14
N ALA A 185 -10.62 -18.51 -15.02
CA ALA A 185 -12.03 -18.87 -15.02
C ALA A 185 -12.91 -17.78 -15.65
N LEU A 186 -12.56 -16.50 -15.47
CA LEU A 186 -13.30 -15.36 -16.03
C LEU A 186 -13.21 -15.35 -17.56
N ARG A 187 -12.00 -15.56 -18.08
CA ARG A 187 -11.74 -15.69 -19.53
C ARG A 187 -12.41 -16.91 -20.16
N LYS A 188 -12.67 -17.97 -19.38
CA LYS A 188 -13.43 -19.15 -19.82
C LYS A 188 -14.94 -19.05 -19.59
N ALA A 189 -15.44 -17.88 -19.16
CA ALA A 189 -16.84 -17.65 -18.78
C ALA A 189 -17.36 -18.57 -17.65
N GLU A 190 -16.50 -19.16 -16.83
CA GLU A 190 -16.87 -20.08 -15.74
C GLU A 190 -17.29 -19.31 -14.47
N ARG A 191 -18.45 -18.66 -14.51
CA ARG A 191 -18.92 -17.70 -13.48
C ARG A 191 -18.86 -18.21 -12.04
N THR A 192 -19.25 -19.46 -11.80
CA THR A 192 -19.21 -20.05 -10.45
C THR A 192 -17.79 -20.16 -9.92
N LYS A 193 -16.84 -20.62 -10.77
CA LYS A 193 -15.43 -20.74 -10.37
C LYS A 193 -14.83 -19.38 -10.07
N VAL A 194 -15.09 -18.37 -10.90
CA VAL A 194 -14.62 -16.99 -10.65
C VAL A 194 -15.06 -16.52 -9.26
N LYS A 195 -16.34 -16.69 -8.91
CA LYS A 195 -16.87 -16.26 -7.61
C LYS A 195 -16.18 -16.97 -6.45
N VAL A 196 -16.04 -18.29 -6.53
CA VAL A 196 -15.42 -19.10 -5.46
C VAL A 196 -13.96 -18.69 -5.25
N TRP A 197 -13.18 -18.60 -6.32
CA TRP A 197 -11.76 -18.26 -6.23
C TRP A 197 -11.54 -16.81 -5.78
N MET A 198 -12.39 -15.87 -6.20
CA MET A 198 -12.35 -14.49 -5.70
C MET A 198 -12.65 -14.37 -4.21
N ILE A 199 -13.63 -15.13 -3.71
CA ILE A 199 -13.94 -15.18 -2.28
C ILE A 199 -12.74 -15.73 -1.52
N LEU A 200 -12.11 -16.79 -2.02
CA LEU A 200 -10.92 -17.36 -1.39
C LEU A 200 -9.74 -16.38 -1.37
N THR A 201 -9.48 -15.66 -2.47
CA THR A 201 -8.47 -14.59 -2.52
C THR A 201 -8.73 -13.54 -1.44
N LEU A 202 -9.98 -13.07 -1.30
CA LEU A 202 -10.33 -12.07 -0.30
C LEU A 202 -10.17 -12.60 1.12
N ILE A 203 -10.58 -13.84 1.40
CA ILE A 203 -10.38 -14.46 2.71
C ILE A 203 -8.89 -14.47 3.06
N LEU A 204 -8.03 -14.95 2.15
CA LEU A 204 -6.58 -14.98 2.37
C LEU A 204 -6.00 -13.58 2.59
N GLY A 205 -6.43 -12.58 1.81
CA GLY A 205 -6.00 -11.19 1.97
C GLY A 205 -6.44 -10.55 3.29
N PHE A 206 -7.68 -10.80 3.74
CA PHE A 206 -8.14 -10.31 5.05
C PHE A 206 -7.48 -11.05 6.21
N THR A 207 -7.19 -12.35 6.06
CA THR A 207 -6.43 -13.12 7.04
C THR A 207 -4.99 -12.59 7.18
N PHE A 208 -4.34 -12.22 6.07
CA PHE A 208 -3.05 -11.52 6.12
C PHE A 208 -3.14 -10.21 6.92
N LEU A 209 -4.14 -9.37 6.65
CA LEU A 209 -4.30 -8.09 7.38
C LEU A 209 -4.53 -8.30 8.88
N TYR A 210 -5.26 -9.36 9.26
CA TYR A 210 -5.45 -9.74 10.65
C TYR A 210 -4.11 -10.12 11.32
N PHE A 211 -3.34 -11.03 10.73
CA PHE A 211 -2.05 -11.42 11.30
C PHE A 211 -1.02 -10.29 11.29
N GLN A 212 -1.08 -9.38 10.32
CA GLN A 212 -0.25 -8.17 10.33
C GLN A 212 -0.57 -7.25 11.52
N ALA A 213 -1.85 -7.14 11.90
CA ALA A 213 -2.25 -6.40 13.09
C ALA A 213 -1.80 -7.09 14.39
N GLU A 214 -1.87 -8.42 14.46
CA GLU A 214 -1.34 -9.19 15.59
C GLU A 214 0.18 -9.02 15.71
N GLU A 215 0.93 -9.06 14.60
CA GLU A 215 2.37 -8.79 14.58
C GLU A 215 2.69 -7.39 15.13
N TYR A 216 1.89 -6.38 14.79
CA TYR A 216 2.06 -5.04 15.36
C TYR A 216 1.75 -5.00 16.86
N ALA A 217 0.77 -5.75 17.33
CA ALA A 217 0.48 -5.85 18.75
C ALA A 217 1.64 -6.52 19.51
N GLU A 218 2.21 -7.61 18.97
CA GLU A 218 3.41 -8.27 19.52
C GLU A 218 4.62 -7.33 19.52
N ALA A 219 4.88 -6.65 18.40
CA ALA A 219 5.97 -5.69 18.26
C ALA A 219 5.93 -4.60 19.35
N TYR A 220 4.77 -3.97 19.56
CA TYR A 220 4.60 -2.92 20.56
C TYR A 220 4.67 -3.46 21.99
N ASN A 221 3.93 -4.52 22.30
CA ASN A 221 3.73 -4.97 23.68
C ASN A 221 4.91 -5.80 24.20
N GLU A 222 5.42 -6.71 23.38
CA GLU A 222 6.40 -7.72 23.81
C GLU A 222 7.83 -7.28 23.47
N LEU A 223 8.04 -6.79 22.24
CA LEU A 223 9.37 -6.46 21.75
C LEU A 223 9.78 -5.00 22.02
N GLY A 224 8.84 -4.13 22.41
CA GLY A 224 9.11 -2.68 22.50
C GLY A 224 9.54 -2.07 21.16
N LEU A 225 9.29 -2.75 20.05
CA LEU A 225 9.46 -2.25 18.71
C LEU A 225 8.28 -1.33 18.41
N THR A 226 8.50 -0.03 18.61
CA THR A 226 7.51 1.03 18.38
C THR A 226 7.96 1.96 17.27
N LEU A 227 7.08 2.85 16.81
CA LEU A 227 7.47 3.93 15.87
C LEU A 227 8.59 4.83 16.42
N SER A 228 8.74 4.90 17.74
CA SER A 228 9.77 5.68 18.42
C SER A 228 11.01 4.86 18.80
N ALA A 229 11.06 3.57 18.42
CA ALA A 229 12.17 2.68 18.72
C ALA A 229 13.38 2.90 17.78
N GLY A 230 13.87 4.13 17.76
CA GLY A 230 14.96 4.59 16.90
C GLY A 230 14.70 4.41 15.41
N ILE A 231 15.79 4.29 14.65
CA ILE A 231 15.72 4.16 13.19
C ILE A 231 15.18 2.79 12.74
N TYR A 232 15.42 1.74 13.53
CA TYR A 232 14.89 0.41 13.23
C TYR A 232 13.36 0.38 13.28
N GLY A 233 12.76 0.82 14.39
CA GLY A 233 11.31 0.85 14.53
C GLY A 233 10.62 1.75 13.51
N SER A 234 11.14 2.97 13.30
CA SER A 234 10.55 3.90 12.33
C SER A 234 10.60 3.36 10.89
N THR A 235 11.74 2.79 10.44
CA THR A 235 11.83 2.20 9.10
C THR A 235 10.97 0.95 8.95
N PHE A 236 10.93 0.08 9.97
CA PHE A 236 10.07 -1.11 10.00
C PHE A 236 8.61 -0.72 9.76
N PHE A 237 8.02 0.12 10.63
CA PHE A 237 6.60 0.46 10.55
C PHE A 237 6.23 1.32 9.33
N ILE A 238 7.15 2.16 8.82
CA ILE A 238 6.88 2.90 7.59
C ILE A 238 6.80 1.94 6.39
N LEU A 239 7.76 1.02 6.26
CA LEU A 239 7.80 0.05 5.16
C LEU A 239 6.61 -0.92 5.20
N THR A 240 6.40 -1.59 6.34
CA THR A 240 5.30 -2.55 6.51
C THR A 240 3.94 -1.86 6.58
N GLY A 241 3.87 -0.65 7.15
CA GLY A 241 2.63 0.13 7.29
C GLY A 241 2.11 0.63 5.95
N PHE A 242 2.97 1.21 5.10
CA PHE A 242 2.55 1.58 3.75
C PHE A 242 2.15 0.36 2.94
N HIS A 243 2.87 -0.76 3.05
CA HIS A 243 2.46 -2.00 2.40
C HIS A 243 1.08 -2.48 2.86
N GLY A 244 0.83 -2.50 4.18
CA GLY A 244 -0.48 -2.85 4.73
C GLY A 244 -1.61 -1.94 4.22
N ALA A 245 -1.34 -0.64 4.03
CA ALA A 245 -2.28 0.28 3.39
C ALA A 245 -2.57 -0.10 1.93
N HIS A 246 -1.56 -0.50 1.16
CA HIS A 246 -1.73 -0.96 -0.22
C HIS A 246 -2.48 -2.30 -0.30
N VAL A 247 -2.20 -3.25 0.60
CA VAL A 247 -2.96 -4.51 0.72
C VAL A 247 -4.43 -4.22 1.01
N THR A 248 -4.70 -3.31 1.94
CA THR A 248 -6.08 -2.90 2.28
C THR A 248 -6.79 -2.30 1.07
N LEU A 249 -6.14 -1.39 0.34
CA LEU A 249 -6.69 -0.80 -0.89
C LEU A 249 -6.95 -1.87 -1.95
N GLY A 250 -6.00 -2.79 -2.16
CA GLY A 250 -6.13 -3.91 -3.09
C GLY A 250 -7.31 -4.82 -2.72
N ALA A 251 -7.50 -5.12 -1.44
CA ALA A 251 -8.60 -5.96 -0.95
C ALA A 251 -9.96 -5.28 -1.21
N ILE A 252 -10.05 -3.96 -0.99
CA ILE A 252 -11.24 -3.17 -1.33
C ILE A 252 -11.51 -3.21 -2.84
N MET A 253 -10.48 -3.01 -3.67
CA MET A 253 -10.62 -3.09 -5.14
C MET A 253 -11.14 -4.46 -5.58
N LEU A 254 -10.55 -5.55 -5.07
CA LEU A 254 -10.97 -6.92 -5.37
C LEU A 254 -12.38 -7.23 -4.86
N LEU A 255 -12.77 -6.70 -3.71
CA LEU A 255 -14.14 -6.80 -3.18
C LEU A 255 -15.14 -6.11 -4.12
N ILE A 256 -14.81 -4.91 -4.63
CA ILE A 256 -15.63 -4.23 -5.63
C ILE A 256 -15.70 -5.06 -6.92
N MET A 257 -14.60 -5.69 -7.35
CA MET A 257 -14.61 -6.59 -8.51
C MET A 257 -15.53 -7.79 -8.27
N LEU A 258 -15.51 -8.41 -7.09
CA LEU A 258 -16.41 -9.49 -6.73
C LEU A 258 -17.87 -9.05 -6.80
N ILE A 259 -18.23 -7.88 -6.23
CA ILE A 259 -19.58 -7.32 -6.32
C ILE A 259 -19.99 -7.13 -7.79
N ARG A 260 -19.09 -6.62 -8.63
CA ARG A 260 -19.32 -6.44 -10.07
C ARG A 260 -19.47 -7.78 -10.81
N ILE A 261 -18.75 -8.83 -10.41
CA ILE A 261 -18.91 -10.20 -10.93
C ILE A 261 -20.32 -10.72 -10.59
N TYR A 262 -20.82 -10.51 -9.37
CA TYR A 262 -22.18 -10.89 -9.00
C TYR A 262 -23.25 -10.15 -9.81
N LYS A 263 -23.00 -8.88 -10.17
CA LYS A 263 -23.88 -8.08 -11.05
C LYS A 263 -23.73 -8.40 -12.54
N GLY A 264 -22.82 -9.29 -12.94
CA GLY A 264 -22.60 -9.63 -14.35
C GLY A 264 -21.96 -8.51 -15.18
N HIS A 265 -21.08 -7.71 -14.57
CA HIS A 265 -20.50 -6.54 -15.23
C HIS A 265 -19.33 -6.84 -16.19
N PHE A 266 -18.83 -8.07 -16.23
CA PHE A 266 -17.62 -8.45 -16.96
C PHE A 266 -17.91 -9.51 -18.01
N GLU A 267 -17.26 -9.43 -19.17
CA GLU A 267 -17.27 -10.45 -20.21
C GLU A 267 -15.87 -11.04 -20.41
N PRO A 268 -15.74 -12.25 -21.00
CA PRO A 268 -14.45 -12.90 -21.23
C PRO A 268 -13.41 -12.05 -21.95
N ASP A 269 -13.84 -11.13 -22.81
CA ASP A 269 -12.97 -10.23 -23.58
C ASP A 269 -13.05 -8.78 -23.11
N ASN A 270 -14.00 -8.43 -22.24
CA ASN A 270 -14.16 -7.08 -21.70
C ASN A 270 -14.22 -7.10 -20.16
N HIS A 271 -13.04 -7.05 -19.56
CA HIS A 271 -12.85 -7.14 -18.11
C HIS A 271 -11.61 -6.38 -17.60
N PHE A 272 -11.22 -5.29 -18.28
CA PHE A 272 -10.04 -4.50 -17.92
C PHE A 272 -9.97 -4.14 -16.42
N ALA A 273 -11.08 -3.69 -15.81
CA ALA A 273 -11.05 -3.32 -14.39
C ALA A 273 -10.71 -4.48 -13.44
N PHE A 274 -11.08 -5.70 -13.82
CA PHE A 274 -10.65 -6.92 -13.12
C PHE A 274 -9.15 -7.13 -13.31
N GLU A 275 -8.65 -7.03 -14.55
CA GLU A 275 -7.21 -7.18 -14.85
C GLU A 275 -6.35 -6.14 -14.14
N ALA A 276 -6.77 -4.87 -14.15
CA ALA A 276 -6.09 -3.79 -13.44
C ALA A 276 -6.01 -4.07 -11.93
N SER A 277 -7.11 -4.52 -11.32
CA SER A 277 -7.13 -4.89 -9.90
C SER A 277 -6.27 -6.13 -9.62
N SER A 278 -6.19 -7.06 -10.58
CA SER A 278 -5.33 -8.24 -10.50
C SER A 278 -3.85 -7.87 -10.59
N TRP A 279 -3.47 -6.99 -11.51
CA TRP A 279 -2.10 -6.48 -11.63
C TRP A 279 -1.68 -5.75 -10.36
N TYR A 280 -2.57 -4.93 -9.79
CA TYR A 280 -2.32 -4.25 -8.53
C TYR A 280 -2.09 -5.23 -7.38
N TRP A 281 -2.93 -6.27 -7.25
CA TRP A 281 -2.77 -7.28 -6.20
C TRP A 281 -1.43 -8.04 -6.32
N HIS A 282 -1.04 -8.44 -7.53
CA HIS A 282 0.27 -9.06 -7.77
C HIS A 282 1.43 -8.11 -7.46
N PHE A 283 1.30 -6.82 -7.77
CA PHE A 283 2.29 -5.81 -7.38
C PHE A 283 2.45 -5.77 -5.85
N VAL A 284 1.35 -5.74 -5.11
CA VAL A 284 1.38 -5.73 -3.63
C VAL A 284 2.07 -7.00 -3.08
N ASP A 285 1.83 -8.15 -3.68
CA ASP A 285 2.50 -9.41 -3.33
C ASP A 285 4.02 -9.36 -3.60
N VAL A 286 4.44 -8.82 -4.75
CA VAL A 286 5.86 -8.64 -5.07
C VAL A 286 6.56 -7.70 -4.08
N VAL A 287 5.90 -6.61 -3.67
CA VAL A 287 6.45 -5.72 -2.63
C VAL A 287 6.58 -6.45 -1.30
N TRP A 288 5.60 -7.30 -0.92
CA TRP A 288 5.70 -8.12 0.28
C TRP A 288 6.90 -9.06 0.26
N LEU A 289 7.17 -9.74 -0.86
CA LEU A 289 8.36 -10.59 -0.98
C LEU A 289 9.65 -9.79 -0.78
N GLY A 290 9.69 -8.56 -1.30
CA GLY A 290 10.78 -7.62 -1.02
C GLY A 290 10.90 -7.30 0.47
N LEU A 291 9.78 -6.99 1.15
CA LEU A 291 9.77 -6.74 2.60
C LEU A 291 10.22 -7.95 3.39
N PHE A 292 9.69 -9.13 3.10
CA PHE A 292 10.06 -10.38 3.77
C PHE A 292 11.58 -10.62 3.69
N ILE A 293 12.17 -10.42 2.51
CA ILE A 293 13.62 -10.56 2.35
C ILE A 293 14.36 -9.44 3.09
N PHE A 294 14.14 -8.17 2.73
CA PHE A 294 14.99 -7.07 3.16
C PHE A 294 14.71 -6.53 4.58
N VAL A 295 13.55 -6.82 5.16
CA VAL A 295 13.16 -6.31 6.49
C VAL A 295 13.23 -7.42 7.54
N TYR A 296 12.80 -8.64 7.19
CA TYR A 296 12.70 -9.73 8.16
C TYR A 296 13.86 -10.73 8.10
N LEU A 297 14.43 -11.02 6.93
CA LEU A 297 15.49 -12.04 6.81
C LEU A 297 16.91 -11.46 6.88
N ILE A 298 17.15 -10.31 6.26
CA ILE A 298 18.46 -9.62 6.25
C ILE A 298 18.32 -8.20 6.74
#